data_AF-A0A2V8KBY6-F1
#
_entry.id   AF-A0A2V8KBY6-F1
#
_cell.length_a   1.000
_cell.length_b   1.000
_cell.length_c   1.000
_cell.angle_alpha   90.00
_cell.angle_beta   90.00
_cell.angle_gamma   90.00
#
_symmetry.space_group_name_H-M   'P 1'
#
loop_
_entity.id
_entity.type
_entity.pdbx_description
1 polymer ?
#
loop_
_entity_poly.entity_id
_entity_poly.type
_entity_poly.pdbx_seq_one_letter_code
_entity_poly.pdbx_strand_id
1 'polypeptide(L)'
;MARKTNRREFVQVAGLAASGLMATARPLAGAVPEPQARPAPRTMGARFRALLNGPEPLVCPGAYDVLTARLIEIHGFKSMFIGSSAVNQALLALPDQAVVTVSEIINYDSIIA
;
A
#
# COMPACT_ATOMS: atom_id res chain seq x y z
N MET A 1 -42.72 18.93 41.85
CA MET A 1 -43.46 18.97 40.57
C MET A 1 -42.45 19.17 39.44
N ALA A 2 -42.34 18.21 38.51
CA ALA A 2 -41.30 18.19 37.48
C ALA A 2 -41.61 19.18 36.34
N ARG A 3 -40.67 20.10 36.07
CA ARG A 3 -40.78 21.11 35.00
C ARG A 3 -40.65 20.41 33.64
N LYS A 4 -41.75 20.26 32.90
CA LYS A 4 -41.75 19.71 31.54
C LYS A 4 -41.07 20.69 30.59
N THR A 5 -39.88 20.33 30.11
CA THR A 5 -39.12 21.14 29.15
C THR A 5 -39.75 20.96 27.76
N ASN A 6 -40.11 22.07 27.11
CA ASN A 6 -40.78 22.08 25.81
C ASN A 6 -39.73 22.13 24.68
N ARG A 7 -39.94 21.35 23.63
CA ARG A 7 -39.07 21.27 22.43
C ARG A 7 -38.79 22.65 21.80
N ARG A 8 -39.66 23.63 22.00
CA ARG A 8 -39.47 25.02 21.55
C ARG A 8 -38.31 25.73 22.25
N GLU A 9 -38.13 25.48 23.54
CA GLU A 9 -37.04 26.07 24.35
C GLU A 9 -35.68 25.52 23.91
N PHE A 10 -35.63 24.21 23.60
CA PHE A 10 -34.43 23.55 23.06
C PHE A 10 -33.99 24.14 21.71
N VAL A 11 -34.93 24.38 20.79
CA VAL A 11 -34.62 24.94 19.46
C VAL A 11 -34.10 26.38 19.58
N GLN A 12 -34.64 27.18 20.50
CA GLN A 12 -34.18 28.56 20.72
C GLN A 12 -32.76 28.61 21.31
N VAL A 13 -32.47 27.77 22.30
CA VAL A 13 -31.12 27.70 22.91
C VAL A 13 -30.10 27.14 21.91
N ALA A 14 -30.44 26.10 21.16
CA ALA A 14 -29.56 25.52 20.14
C ALA A 14 -29.27 26.50 18.99
N GLY A 15 -30.27 27.26 18.54
CA GLY A 15 -30.11 28.25 17.47
C GLY A 15 -29.21 29.44 17.85
N LEU A 16 -29.26 29.88 19.12
CA LEU A 16 -28.43 30.97 19.62
C LEU A 16 -26.94 30.55 19.78
N ALA A 17 -26.70 29.29 20.18
CA ALA A 17 -25.34 28.76 20.29
C ALA A 17 -24.64 28.60 18.93
N ALA A 18 -25.40 28.24 17.88
CA ALA A 18 -24.86 28.04 16.54
C ALA A 18 -24.44 29.36 15.85
N SER A 19 -25.08 30.48 16.18
CA SER A 19 -24.79 31.79 15.59
C SER A 19 -23.57 32.49 16.21
N GLY A 20 -23.27 32.23 17.49
CA GLY A 20 -22.06 32.75 18.15
C GLY A 20 -20.75 32.16 17.61
N LEU A 21 -20.78 30.96 17.04
CA LEU A 21 -19.58 30.26 16.58
C LEU A 21 -19.10 30.74 15.19
N MET A 22 -19.99 31.29 14.37
CA MET A 22 -19.66 31.72 13.00
C MET A 22 -18.94 33.08 12.93
N ALA A 23 -18.99 33.90 13.99
CA ALA A 23 -18.35 35.22 14.01
C ALA A 23 -16.82 35.18 14.19
N THR A 24 -16.23 34.00 14.43
CA THR A 24 -14.78 33.85 14.67
C THR A 24 -14.07 32.94 13.65
N ALA A 25 -14.78 32.40 12.68
CA ALA A 25 -14.20 31.55 11.65
C ALA A 25 -13.38 32.39 10.65
N ARG A 26 -12.09 32.61 10.93
CA ARG A 26 -11.12 33.02 9.90
C ARG A 26 -11.08 31.91 8.84
N PRO A 27 -11.04 32.24 7.54
CA PRO A 27 -10.76 31.23 6.54
C PRO A 27 -9.36 30.68 6.82
N LEU A 28 -9.28 29.38 7.13
CA LEU A 28 -8.03 28.64 7.02
C LEU A 28 -7.73 28.56 5.52
N ALA A 29 -7.03 29.58 5.02
CA ALA A 29 -6.38 29.52 3.72
C ALA A 29 -5.53 28.24 3.72
N GLY A 30 -5.88 27.32 2.83
CA GLY A 30 -5.35 25.97 2.81
C GLY A 30 -3.83 25.96 2.72
N ALA A 31 -3.19 25.53 3.79
CA ALA A 31 -1.94 24.83 3.66
C ALA A 31 -2.29 23.45 3.13
N VAL A 32 -2.15 23.23 1.82
CA VAL A 32 -1.89 21.87 1.31
C VAL A 32 -0.59 21.48 2.00
N PRO A 33 -0.58 20.49 2.91
CA PRO A 33 0.67 20.08 3.54
C PRO A 33 1.65 19.74 2.43
N GLU A 34 2.82 20.38 2.42
CA GLU A 34 3.88 19.95 1.51
C GLU A 34 4.09 18.44 1.72
N PRO A 35 4.31 17.66 0.65
CA PRO A 35 4.58 16.23 0.78
C PRO A 35 5.85 16.03 1.60
N GLN A 36 5.70 15.87 2.91
CA GLN A 36 6.83 15.65 3.79
C GLN A 36 7.45 14.31 3.42
N ALA A 37 8.72 14.34 3.02
CA ALA A 37 9.44 13.18 2.52
C ALA A 37 9.38 12.06 3.57
N ARG A 38 8.60 11.02 3.25
CA ARG A 38 8.48 9.83 4.09
C ARG A 38 9.87 9.18 4.16
N PRO A 39 10.40 8.86 5.35
CA PRO A 39 11.69 8.20 5.46
C PRO A 39 11.72 6.93 4.61
N ALA A 40 12.88 6.65 4.00
CA ALA A 40 13.05 5.52 3.09
C ALA A 40 12.58 4.21 3.76
N PRO A 41 11.81 3.36 3.06
CA PRO A 41 11.24 2.17 3.67
C PRO A 41 12.33 1.21 4.15
N ARG A 42 12.28 0.81 5.43
CA ARG A 42 13.36 0.08 6.12
C ARG A 42 13.45 -1.42 5.80
N THR A 43 12.42 -2.00 5.17
CA THR A 43 12.38 -3.43 4.80
C THR A 43 12.00 -3.60 3.34
N MET A 44 12.35 -4.74 2.74
CA MET A 44 11.95 -5.07 1.36
C MET A 44 10.44 -4.96 1.16
N GLY A 45 9.65 -5.49 2.11
CA GLY A 45 8.19 -5.35 2.07
C GLY A 45 7.70 -3.90 2.19
N ALA A 46 8.38 -3.05 2.96
CA ALA A 46 8.05 -1.63 3.04
C ALA A 46 8.41 -0.89 1.74
N ARG A 47 9.53 -1.25 1.09
CA ARG A 47 9.96 -0.70 -0.22
C ARG A 47 8.95 -1.06 -1.31
N PHE A 48 8.54 -2.34 -1.36
CA PHE A 48 7.53 -2.81 -2.29
C PHE A 48 6.17 -2.10 -2.08
N ARG A 49 5.73 -1.94 -0.83
CA ARG A 49 4.52 -1.16 -0.52
C ARG A 49 4.61 0.30 -0.94
N ALA A 50 5.79 0.92 -0.84
CA ALA A 50 5.96 2.29 -1.33
C ALA A 50 5.84 2.38 -2.85
N LEU A 51 6.40 1.41 -3.59
CA LEU A 51 6.28 1.30 -5.04
C LEU A 51 4.83 1.06 -5.48
N LEU A 52 4.09 0.18 -4.81
CA LEU A 52 2.68 -0.10 -5.11
C LEU A 52 1.75 1.10 -4.92
N ASN A 53 2.08 2.02 -4.00
CA ASN A 53 1.32 3.24 -3.77
C ASN A 53 1.79 4.42 -4.65
N GLY A 54 2.68 4.15 -5.63
CA GLY A 54 3.11 5.14 -6.60
C GLY A 54 2.00 5.55 -7.57
N PRO A 55 2.16 6.68 -8.27
CA PRO A 55 1.19 7.15 -9.25
C PRO A 55 1.14 6.28 -10.53
N GLU A 56 2.19 5.51 -10.79
CA GLU A 56 2.33 4.67 -11.98
C GLU A 56 2.13 3.19 -11.64
N PRO A 57 1.62 2.36 -12.59
CA PRO A 57 1.56 0.92 -12.41
C PRO A 57 2.96 0.35 -12.15
N LEU A 58 3.08 -0.45 -11.07
CA LEU A 58 4.31 -1.13 -10.75
C LEU A 58 4.53 -2.31 -11.72
N VAL A 59 5.54 -2.21 -12.58
CA VAL A 59 5.93 -3.30 -13.48
C VAL A 59 6.84 -4.29 -12.74
N CYS A 60 6.44 -5.55 -12.71
CA CYS A 60 7.17 -6.64 -12.08
C CYS A 60 7.47 -7.73 -13.12
N PRO A 61 8.61 -7.67 -13.83
CA PRO A 61 9.01 -8.75 -14.74
C PRO A 61 9.26 -10.05 -13.98
N GLY A 62 9.03 -11.19 -14.64
CA GLY A 62 9.25 -12.52 -14.08
C GLY A 62 10.74 -12.87 -14.06
N ALA A 63 11.28 -13.22 -12.90
CA ALA A 63 12.60 -13.81 -12.74
C ALA A 63 12.46 -15.32 -12.44
N TYR A 64 13.21 -16.15 -13.16
CA TYR A 64 13.24 -17.61 -12.95
C TYR A 64 14.62 -18.12 -12.48
N ASP A 65 15.64 -17.27 -12.55
CA ASP A 65 16.99 -17.54 -12.09
C ASP A 65 17.71 -16.21 -11.73
N VAL A 66 18.92 -16.34 -11.18
CA VAL A 66 19.76 -15.19 -10.77
C VAL A 66 20.15 -14.32 -11.97
N LEU A 67 20.38 -14.93 -13.14
CA LEU A 67 20.76 -14.18 -14.35
C LEU A 67 19.62 -13.28 -14.81
N THR A 68 18.39 -13.79 -14.86
CA THR A 68 17.19 -13.03 -15.23
C THR A 68 16.91 -11.94 -14.21
N ALA A 69 17.05 -12.24 -12.91
CA ALA A 69 16.94 -11.23 -11.86
C ALA A 69 17.95 -10.08 -12.05
N ARG A 70 19.19 -10.42 -12.39
CA ARG A 70 20.23 -9.42 -12.68
C ARG A 70 19.92 -8.61 -13.93
N LEU A 71 19.40 -9.24 -14.99
CA LEU A 71 18.96 -8.55 -16.20
C LEU A 71 17.83 -7.55 -15.89
N ILE A 72 16.86 -7.93 -15.06
CA ILE A 72 15.78 -7.05 -14.64
C ILE A 72 16.33 -5.83 -13.88
N GLU A 73 17.27 -6.05 -12.98
CA GLU A 73 17.91 -4.97 -12.22
C GLU A 73 18.68 -3.98 -13.13
N ILE A 74 19.51 -4.47 -14.05
CA ILE A 74 20.32 -3.59 -14.93
C ILE A 74 19.47 -2.79 -15.92
N HIS A 75 18.27 -3.28 -16.27
CA HIS A 75 17.30 -2.54 -17.10
C HIS A 75 16.48 -1.53 -16.28
N GLY A 76 16.76 -1.39 -14.98
CA GLY A 76 16.25 -0.32 -14.14
C GLY A 76 14.89 -0.59 -13.48
N PHE A 77 14.33 -1.80 -13.63
CA PHE A 77 13.11 -2.18 -12.95
C PHE A 77 13.29 -2.16 -11.42
N LYS A 78 12.24 -1.73 -10.71
CA LYS A 78 12.28 -1.56 -9.25
C LYS A 78 11.75 -2.77 -8.49
N SER A 79 11.20 -3.74 -9.21
CA SER A 79 10.58 -4.95 -8.69
C SER A 79 10.67 -6.07 -9.71
N MET A 80 10.61 -7.30 -9.21
CA MET A 80 10.45 -8.52 -9.99
C MET A 80 9.45 -9.44 -9.28
N PHE A 81 8.94 -10.42 -10.02
CA PHE A 81 8.08 -11.47 -9.50
C PHE A 81 8.73 -12.84 -9.78
N ILE A 82 8.58 -13.77 -8.85
CA ILE A 82 9.03 -15.16 -9.00
C ILE A 82 7.81 -16.05 -8.88
N GLY A 83 7.65 -16.98 -9.82
CA GLY A 83 6.51 -17.89 -9.89
C GLY A 83 6.93 -19.36 -9.84
N SER A 84 6.09 -20.21 -9.25
CA SER A 84 6.35 -21.64 -9.08
C SER A 84 6.49 -22.43 -10.38
N SER A 85 5.93 -21.92 -11.48
CA SER A 85 5.98 -22.55 -12.80
C SER A 85 7.42 -22.83 -13.26
N ALA A 86 8.31 -21.85 -13.06
CA ALA A 86 9.72 -21.97 -13.40
C ALA A 86 10.42 -23.04 -12.57
N VAL A 87 10.12 -23.11 -11.27
CA VAL A 87 10.65 -24.14 -10.36
C VAL A 87 10.23 -25.53 -10.81
N ASN A 88 8.95 -25.72 -11.17
CA ASN A 88 8.43 -27.00 -11.63
C ASN A 88 9.10 -27.48 -12.94
N GLN A 89 9.30 -26.57 -13.89
CA GLN A 89 10.00 -26.89 -15.15
C GLN A 89 11.48 -27.16 -14.92
N ALA A 90 12.16 -26.37 -14.08
CA ALA A 90 13.59 -26.50 -13.81
C ALA A 90 13.93 -27.77 -13.00
N LEU A 91 13.12 -28.11 -12.00
CA LEU A 91 13.38 -29.28 -11.14
C LEU A 91 12.89 -30.60 -11.76
N LEU A 92 11.73 -30.60 -12.42
CA LEU A 92 11.03 -31.84 -12.81
C LEU A 92 10.83 -31.99 -14.33
N ALA A 93 11.08 -30.95 -15.12
CA ALA A 93 10.75 -30.91 -16.55
C ALA A 93 9.27 -31.24 -16.86
N LEU A 94 8.37 -30.89 -15.92
CA LEU A 94 6.93 -31.10 -16.04
C LEU A 94 6.19 -29.77 -16.32
N PRO A 95 4.97 -29.83 -16.89
CA PRO A 95 4.09 -28.67 -16.93
C PRO A 95 3.63 -28.26 -15.51
N ASP A 96 3.23 -27.00 -15.35
CA ASP A 96 2.82 -26.43 -14.05
C ASP A 96 1.53 -27.08 -13.53
N GLN A 97 1.70 -28.13 -12.72
CA GLN A 97 0.63 -28.96 -12.19
C GLN A 97 0.63 -28.98 -10.65
N ALA A 98 1.26 -27.98 -10.03
CA ALA A 98 1.40 -27.88 -8.56
C ALA A 98 2.02 -29.14 -7.92
N VAL A 99 2.99 -29.76 -8.60
CA VAL A 99 3.68 -30.98 -8.12
C VAL A 99 4.79 -30.63 -7.13
N VAL A 100 5.50 -29.53 -7.35
CA VAL A 100 6.54 -29.02 -6.44
C VAL A 100 5.93 -28.50 -5.14
N THR A 101 6.61 -28.77 -4.03
CA THR A 101 6.24 -28.30 -2.70
C THR A 101 6.66 -26.86 -2.48
N VAL A 102 6.02 -26.19 -1.51
CA VAL A 102 6.39 -24.81 -1.11
C VAL A 102 7.84 -24.74 -0.61
N SER A 103 8.33 -25.77 0.08
CA SER A 103 9.72 -25.83 0.55
C SER A 103 10.72 -25.90 -0.61
N GLU A 104 10.40 -26.65 -1.67
CA GLU A 104 11.23 -26.71 -2.88
C GLU A 104 11.27 -25.36 -3.61
N ILE A 105 10.12 -24.68 -3.70
CA ILE A 105 10.02 -23.32 -4.25
C ILE A 105 10.91 -22.36 -3.44
N ILE A 106 10.75 -22.33 -2.12
CA ILE A 106 11.57 -21.47 -1.24
C ILE A 106 13.05 -21.77 -1.39
N ASN A 107 13.44 -23.05 -1.38
CA ASN A 107 14.84 -23.44 -1.50
C ASN A 107 15.44 -23.00 -2.85
N TYR A 108 14.71 -23.23 -3.95
CA TYR A 108 15.15 -22.87 -5.29
C TYR A 108 15.25 -21.34 -5.46
N ASP A 109 14.27 -20.59 -4.96
CA ASP A 109 14.17 -19.14 -5.17
C ASP A 109 14.99 -18.31 -4.16
N SER A 110 15.40 -18.90 -3.03
CA SER A 110 16.15 -18.20 -1.95
C SER A 110 17.47 -17.56 -2.40
N ILE A 111 18.02 -17.99 -3.53
CA ILE A 111 19.25 -17.43 -4.10
C ILE A 111 19.02 -16.13 -4.87
N ILE A 112 17.76 -15.79 -5.19
CA ILE A 112 17.40 -14.62 -5.98
C ILE A 112 17.15 -13.40 -5.08
N ALA A 113 16.51 -13.56 -3.91
CA ALA A 113 16.09 -12.45 -3.05
C ALA A 113 15.99 -12.82 -1.56
#